data_AF-X1A5N4-F1
#
_entry.id   AF-X1A5N4-F1
#
_cell.length_a   1.000
_cell.length_b   1.000
_cell.length_c   1.000
_cell.angle_alpha   90.00
_cell.angle_beta   90.00
_cell.angle_gamma   90.00
#
_symmetry.space_group_name_H-M   'P 1'
#
loop_
_entity.id
_entity.type
_entity.pdbx_description
1 polymer ?
#
loop_
_entity_poly.entity_id
_entity_poly.type
_entity_poly.pdbx_seq_one_letter_code
_entity_poly.pdbx_strand_id
1 'polypeptide(L)'
;EYSDILSLKYIDVIKVKNPDCEVNVFYDLSKLKEKDEIILKSTHPRFLYANKVLIETRENVNYVVADSIEFQSDLIVLNLKLIPNKDLKTLRKIMDFTLNDNGFMSEETLASGIYGVGTIFGPLNYHSTIATTNNVALKVISLLSNDYLITEYTGIEINEDKCGLCGLCVISCPYNAISINSEKITVDKFKCKACGMCVSVCPTNAIEMNINTSEKILKTIEIFSKFNKKPKIIAFCCQSCGYAAADDAGLKKLLYQPNVFIISVPCTGRIDTEFIVKSFEMGFDGVMIIGCRKDSCRYIDGIEKLKKRVGLLKKILGPKLSRRIIVIGLNGVEGQTFAEISNKFYNLLKEEVKSEA
;
A
#
# COMPACT_ATOMS: atom_id res chain seq x y z
N GLU A 1 -16.51 19.66 -3.20
CA GLU A 1 -16.41 20.65 -2.10
C GLU A 1 -15.27 21.67 -2.27
N TYR A 2 -13.98 21.31 -2.21
CA TYR A 2 -12.89 22.29 -2.38
C TYR A 2 -12.95 23.05 -3.72
N SER A 3 -13.25 22.35 -4.82
CA SER A 3 -13.39 22.93 -6.16
C SER A 3 -14.55 23.93 -6.27
N ASP A 4 -15.69 23.64 -5.62
CA ASP A 4 -16.88 24.50 -5.70
C ASP A 4 -16.67 25.80 -4.93
N ILE A 5 -16.13 25.72 -3.71
CA ILE A 5 -15.84 26.87 -2.87
C ILE A 5 -14.83 27.80 -3.56
N LEU A 6 -13.80 27.23 -4.18
CA LEU A 6 -12.81 28.00 -4.92
C LEU A 6 -13.43 28.67 -6.15
N SER A 7 -14.28 27.95 -6.89
CA SER A 7 -14.95 28.48 -8.08
C SER A 7 -15.93 29.60 -7.72
N LEU A 8 -16.71 29.46 -6.65
CA LEU A 8 -17.60 30.51 -6.13
C LEU A 8 -16.81 31.76 -5.74
N LYS A 9 -15.70 31.61 -5.01
CA LYS A 9 -14.83 32.73 -4.66
C LYS A 9 -14.34 33.49 -5.90
N TYR A 10 -13.95 32.78 -6.96
CA TYR A 10 -13.54 33.43 -8.21
C TYR A 10 -14.70 34.11 -8.93
N ILE A 11 -15.88 33.48 -8.99
CA ILE A 11 -17.09 34.10 -9.56
C ILE A 11 -17.37 35.43 -8.86
N ASP A 12 -17.36 35.44 -7.52
CA ASP A 12 -17.65 36.64 -6.72
C ASP A 12 -16.62 37.75 -7.00
N VAL A 13 -15.33 37.42 -6.98
CA VAL A 13 -14.26 38.38 -7.26
C VAL A 13 -14.35 38.95 -8.68
N ILE A 14 -14.67 38.12 -9.68
CA ILE A 14 -14.83 38.54 -11.06
C ILE A 14 -16.05 39.46 -11.19
N LYS A 15 -17.20 39.08 -10.61
CA LYS A 15 -18.44 39.86 -10.68
C LYS A 15 -18.37 41.18 -9.93
N VAL A 16 -17.61 41.26 -8.84
CA VAL A 16 -17.34 42.53 -8.15
C VAL A 16 -16.54 43.49 -9.03
N LYS A 17 -15.55 42.98 -9.77
CA LYS A 17 -14.72 43.80 -10.66
C LYS A 17 -15.39 44.12 -11.99
N ASN A 18 -16.17 43.18 -12.52
CA ASN A 18 -16.84 43.25 -13.81
C ASN A 18 -18.27 42.70 -13.68
N PRO A 19 -19.25 43.54 -13.30
CA PRO A 19 -20.64 43.13 -13.08
C PRO A 19 -21.29 42.46 -14.29
N ASP A 20 -20.92 42.88 -15.50
CA ASP A 20 -21.48 42.37 -16.75
C ASP A 20 -20.82 41.06 -17.23
N CYS A 21 -19.64 40.70 -16.71
CA CYS A 21 -18.89 39.52 -17.16
C CYS A 21 -19.63 38.22 -16.82
N GLU A 22 -20.05 37.45 -17.83
CA GLU A 22 -20.66 36.14 -17.61
C GLU A 22 -19.60 35.12 -17.21
N VAL A 23 -19.87 34.35 -16.15
CA VAL A 23 -18.94 33.34 -15.62
C VAL A 23 -19.68 32.02 -15.51
N ASN A 24 -19.27 31.03 -16.29
CA ASN A 24 -19.82 29.67 -16.25
C ASN A 24 -18.75 28.71 -15.73
N VAL A 25 -19.14 27.79 -14.86
CA VAL A 25 -18.27 26.77 -14.27
C VAL A 25 -18.70 25.41 -14.79
N PHE A 26 -17.78 24.70 -15.44
CA PHE A 26 -18.08 23.43 -16.09
C PHE A 26 -17.46 22.26 -15.32
N TYR A 27 -18.25 21.21 -15.12
CA TYR A 27 -17.81 19.94 -14.51
C TYR A 27 -17.98 18.79 -15.49
N ASP A 28 -16.87 18.10 -15.80
CA ASP A 28 -16.86 16.88 -16.62
C ASP A 28 -17.04 15.64 -15.73
N LEU A 29 -18.26 15.10 -15.74
CA LEU A 29 -18.65 13.94 -14.95
C LEU A 29 -17.93 12.66 -15.39
N SER A 30 -17.46 12.56 -16.64
CA SER A 30 -16.70 11.38 -17.11
C SER A 30 -15.33 11.21 -16.46
N LYS A 31 -14.80 12.27 -15.84
CA LYS A 31 -13.47 12.29 -15.22
C LYS A 31 -13.47 11.93 -13.74
N LEU A 32 -14.63 11.56 -13.19
CA LEU A 32 -14.82 11.21 -11.78
C LEU A 32 -14.72 9.68 -11.63
N LYS A 33 -13.81 9.24 -10.74
CA LYS A 33 -13.42 7.82 -10.61
C LYS A 33 -14.43 7.00 -9.79
N GLU A 34 -15.25 7.63 -8.96
CA GLU A 34 -16.33 7.00 -8.21
C GLU A 34 -17.61 7.78 -8.47
N LYS A 35 -18.67 7.06 -8.86
CA LYS A 35 -20.01 7.62 -9.12
C LYS A 35 -20.77 7.91 -7.83
N ASP A 36 -20.25 7.44 -6.69
CA ASP A 36 -20.86 7.58 -5.39
C ASP A 36 -20.08 8.65 -4.60
N GLU A 37 -20.81 9.63 -4.04
CA GLU A 37 -20.33 10.83 -3.32
C GLU A 37 -20.02 12.10 -4.14
N ILE A 38 -20.80 12.40 -5.18
CA ILE A 38 -21.03 13.82 -5.50
C ILE A 38 -22.37 14.22 -4.88
N ILE A 39 -22.32 14.73 -3.65
CA ILE A 39 -23.35 15.67 -3.25
C ILE A 39 -23.12 16.92 -4.13
N LEU A 40 -23.80 16.98 -5.26
CA LEU A 40 -23.88 18.16 -6.15
C LEU A 40 -24.57 19.27 -5.35
N LYS A 41 -23.82 19.96 -4.49
CA LYS A 41 -24.40 20.94 -3.55
C LYS A 41 -24.73 22.27 -4.21
N SER A 42 -24.02 22.66 -5.27
CA SER A 42 -24.22 23.96 -5.89
C SER A 42 -25.45 23.94 -6.79
N THR A 43 -26.55 24.53 -6.32
CA THR A 43 -27.76 24.84 -7.09
C THR A 43 -27.62 26.11 -7.92
N HIS A 44 -26.44 26.73 -7.93
CA HIS A 44 -26.23 27.97 -8.63
C HIS A 44 -26.34 27.74 -10.15
N PRO A 45 -27.17 28.52 -10.89
CA PRO A 45 -27.47 28.28 -12.31
C PRO A 45 -26.27 28.39 -13.27
N ARG A 46 -25.09 28.73 -12.75
CA ARG A 46 -23.84 28.89 -13.52
C ARG A 46 -22.91 27.70 -13.38
N PHE A 47 -23.27 26.73 -12.54
CA PHE A 47 -22.57 25.46 -12.40
C PHE A 47 -23.22 24.47 -13.37
N LEU A 48 -22.49 24.17 -14.45
CA LEU A 48 -22.94 23.32 -15.54
C LEU A 48 -22.24 21.97 -15.42
N TYR A 49 -23.03 20.93 -15.19
CA TYR A 49 -22.56 19.55 -15.07
C TYR A 49 -22.86 18.82 -16.37
N ALA A 50 -21.83 18.28 -17.01
CA ALA A 50 -21.96 17.60 -18.28
C ALA A 50 -21.22 16.27 -18.25
N ASN A 51 -21.74 15.29 -18.98
CA ASN A 51 -21.09 13.99 -19.15
C ASN A 51 -19.79 14.10 -19.95
N LYS A 52 -19.68 15.12 -20.80
CA LYS A 52 -18.48 15.42 -21.57
C LYS A 52 -18.31 16.92 -21.72
N VAL A 53 -17.12 17.41 -21.39
CA VAL A 53 -16.71 18.79 -21.65
C VAL A 53 -15.51 18.79 -22.59
N LEU A 54 -15.60 19.56 -23.68
CA LEU A 54 -14.52 19.76 -24.63
C LEU A 54 -14.20 21.25 -24.75
N ILE A 55 -12.94 21.57 -25.02
CA ILE A 55 -12.51 22.92 -25.36
C ILE A 55 -12.08 22.90 -26.81
N GLU A 56 -12.68 23.77 -27.61
CA GLU A 56 -12.40 23.91 -29.03
C GLU A 56 -12.10 25.37 -29.35
N THR A 57 -11.17 25.60 -30.29
CA THR A 57 -10.91 26.93 -30.82
C THR A 57 -11.22 26.91 -32.31
N ARG A 58 -12.20 27.71 -32.74
CA ARG A 58 -12.63 27.83 -34.13
C ARG A 58 -12.52 29.29 -34.55
N GLU A 59 -11.82 29.59 -35.64
CA GLU A 59 -11.68 30.96 -36.16
C GLU A 59 -11.21 31.98 -35.10
N ASN A 60 -10.24 31.60 -34.25
CA ASN A 60 -9.73 32.39 -33.10
C ASN A 60 -10.74 32.68 -31.97
N VAL A 61 -11.90 32.04 -31.99
CA VAL A 61 -12.89 32.09 -30.90
C VAL A 61 -12.83 30.80 -30.10
N ASN A 62 -12.81 30.90 -28.77
CA ASN A 62 -12.81 29.73 -27.89
C ASN A 62 -14.24 29.31 -27.54
N TYR A 63 -14.47 28.01 -27.51
CA TYR A 63 -15.74 27.39 -27.16
C TYR A 63 -15.52 26.34 -26.09
N VAL A 64 -16.41 26.33 -25.10
CA VAL A 64 -16.59 25.19 -24.20
C VAL A 64 -17.83 24.43 -24.66
N VAL A 65 -17.65 23.18 -25.07
CA VAL A 65 -18.73 22.30 -25.54
C VAL A 65 -19.11 21.33 -24.43
N ALA A 66 -20.30 21.46 -23.87
CA ALA A 66 -20.81 20.66 -22.77
C ALA A 66 -22.06 19.87 -23.22
N ASP A 67 -21.96 18.54 -23.29
CA ASP A 67 -23.04 17.64 -23.76
C ASP A 67 -23.73 18.09 -25.08
N SER A 68 -22.95 18.68 -26.00
CA SER A 68 -23.38 19.23 -27.31
C SER A 68 -23.95 20.64 -27.30
N ILE A 69 -23.92 21.34 -26.16
CA ILE A 69 -24.23 22.77 -26.07
C ILE A 69 -22.92 23.55 -26.16
N GLU A 70 -22.84 24.51 -27.07
CA GLU A 70 -21.65 25.33 -27.28
C GLU A 70 -21.76 26.65 -26.50
N PHE A 71 -20.73 26.96 -25.72
CA PHE A 71 -20.59 28.22 -25.00
C PHE A 71 -19.37 28.96 -25.54
N GLN A 72 -19.60 30.07 -26.23
CA GLN A 72 -18.53 30.97 -26.61
C GLN A 72 -17.89 31.58 -25.36
N SER A 73 -16.57 31.69 -25.32
CA SER A 73 -15.84 32.20 -24.16
C SER A 73 -14.62 33.03 -24.60
N ASP A 74 -14.49 34.22 -24.05
CA ASP A 74 -13.31 35.07 -24.30
C ASP A 74 -12.08 34.55 -23.54
N LEU A 75 -12.28 33.97 -22.37
CA LEU A 75 -11.25 33.40 -21.51
C LEU A 75 -11.70 32.08 -20.91
N ILE A 76 -10.87 31.04 -21.03
CA ILE A 76 -11.09 29.75 -20.39
C ILE A 76 -10.05 29.56 -19.30
N VAL A 77 -10.51 29.35 -18.07
CA VAL A 77 -9.65 29.10 -16.91
C VAL A 77 -9.73 27.63 -16.53
N LEU A 78 -8.59 26.94 -16.58
CA LEU A 78 -8.51 25.53 -16.20
C LEU A 78 -8.28 25.40 -14.70
N ASN A 79 -9.24 24.81 -13.99
CA ASN A 79 -9.06 24.47 -12.58
C ASN A 79 -8.26 23.16 -12.46
N LEU A 80 -6.94 23.30 -12.28
CA LEU A 80 -6.02 22.17 -12.26
C LEU A 80 -6.12 21.39 -10.95
N LYS A 81 -6.04 20.06 -11.04
CA LYS A 81 -5.96 19.18 -9.87
C LYS A 81 -4.58 19.31 -9.22
N LEU A 82 -4.56 19.37 -7.89
CA LEU A 82 -3.33 19.22 -7.12
C LEU A 82 -2.82 17.79 -7.29
N ILE A 83 -1.54 17.66 -7.63
CA ILE A 83 -0.83 16.39 -7.72
C ILE A 83 0.28 16.32 -6.66
N PRO A 84 0.63 15.13 -6.17
CA PRO A 84 1.70 14.99 -5.19
C PRO A 84 3.05 15.42 -5.79
N ASN A 85 3.93 15.96 -4.95
CA ASN A 85 5.29 16.26 -5.35
C ASN A 85 6.02 14.94 -5.72
N LYS A 86 6.71 14.92 -6.86
CA LYS A 86 7.46 13.76 -7.36
C LYS A 86 8.49 13.25 -6.34
N ASP A 87 9.04 14.15 -5.54
CA ASP A 87 10.08 13.84 -4.55
C ASP A 87 9.55 13.02 -3.38
N LEU A 88 8.23 12.99 -3.13
CA LEU A 88 7.65 12.19 -2.04
C LEU A 88 7.97 10.70 -2.16
N LYS A 89 8.09 10.18 -3.39
CA LYS A 89 8.47 8.78 -3.62
C LYS A 89 9.89 8.47 -3.17
N THR A 90 10.79 9.44 -3.31
CA THR A 90 12.18 9.33 -2.84
C THR A 90 12.25 9.57 -1.35
N LEU A 91 11.55 10.61 -0.86
CA LEU A 91 11.53 10.98 0.54
C LEU A 91 10.99 9.86 1.42
N ARG A 92 9.96 9.12 1.01
CA ARG A 92 9.43 7.97 1.77
C ARG A 92 10.43 6.82 1.98
N LYS A 93 11.50 6.77 1.18
CA LYS A 93 12.57 5.78 1.35
C LYS A 93 13.58 6.20 2.42
N ILE A 94 13.73 7.51 2.61
CA ILE A 94 14.62 8.13 3.59
C ILE A 94 13.90 8.29 4.93
N MET A 95 12.66 8.76 4.86
CA MET A 95 11.75 9.03 5.96
C MET A 95 10.70 7.93 5.98
N ASP A 96 10.52 7.23 7.10
CA ASP A 96 9.68 6.01 7.24
C ASP A 96 8.17 6.31 7.24
N PHE A 97 7.66 6.83 6.11
CA PHE A 97 6.23 7.07 5.88
C PHE A 97 5.69 6.33 4.66
N THR A 98 4.36 6.23 4.58
CA THR A 98 3.64 5.57 3.48
C THR A 98 2.90 6.60 2.62
N LEU A 99 2.58 6.22 1.39
CA LEU A 99 1.74 7.04 0.50
C LEU A 99 0.34 6.44 0.41
N ASN A 100 -0.68 7.29 0.27
CA ASN A 100 -2.05 6.89 -0.05
C ASN A 100 -2.21 6.58 -1.56
N ASP A 101 -3.40 6.16 -1.97
CA ASP A 101 -3.69 5.77 -3.36
C ASP A 101 -3.58 6.93 -4.36
N ASN A 102 -3.61 8.17 -3.87
CA ASN A 102 -3.42 9.38 -4.66
C ASN A 102 -1.95 9.83 -4.71
N GLY A 103 -1.04 9.11 -4.05
CA GLY A 103 0.39 9.38 -4.03
C GLY A 103 0.84 10.47 -3.06
N PHE A 104 -0.06 10.94 -2.19
CA PHE A 104 0.25 11.85 -1.08
C PHE A 104 0.68 11.05 0.16
N MET A 105 1.26 11.69 1.17
CA MET A 105 1.59 11.05 2.45
C MET A 105 0.32 10.51 3.11
N SER A 106 0.38 9.31 3.68
CA SER A 106 -0.69 8.76 4.52
C SER A 106 -0.66 9.42 5.89
N GLU A 107 -1.83 9.66 6.50
CA GLU A 107 -1.91 10.14 7.90
C GLU A 107 -1.46 9.06 8.90
N GLU A 108 -1.58 7.78 8.52
CA GLU A 108 -1.12 6.63 9.30
C GLU A 108 0.38 6.38 9.07
N THR A 109 1.22 7.24 9.63
CA THR A 109 2.66 6.99 9.68
C THR A 109 3.04 6.33 10.99
N LEU A 110 3.36 5.03 10.89
CA LEU A 110 3.89 4.20 11.99
C LEU A 110 5.29 4.63 12.50
N ALA A 111 5.93 5.65 11.92
CA ALA A 111 7.22 6.13 12.38
C ALA A 111 7.06 7.17 13.51
N SER A 112 7.54 6.82 14.70
CA SER A 112 7.69 7.76 15.81
C SER A 112 8.53 8.96 15.38
N GLY A 113 7.98 10.17 15.57
CA GLY A 113 8.70 11.43 15.34
C GLY A 113 8.67 11.98 13.92
N ILE A 114 8.00 11.35 12.95
CA ILE A 114 7.78 11.92 11.61
C ILE A 114 6.36 12.46 11.51
N TYR A 115 6.23 13.74 11.17
CA TYR A 115 4.93 14.40 11.02
C TYR A 115 4.88 15.14 9.67
N GLY A 116 3.75 15.02 8.97
CA GLY A 116 3.43 15.83 7.80
C GLY A 116 2.51 16.99 8.19
N VAL A 117 2.58 18.10 7.46
CA VAL A 117 1.69 19.26 7.62
C VAL A 117 1.32 19.81 6.25
N GLY A 118 0.07 20.25 6.10
CA GLY A 118 -0.42 20.91 4.89
C GLY A 118 -0.60 19.95 3.72
N THR A 119 -0.39 20.45 2.50
CA THR A 119 -0.77 19.77 1.26
C THR A 119 0.01 18.50 0.93
N ILE A 120 0.92 18.08 1.81
CA ILE A 120 1.60 16.79 1.74
C ILE A 120 0.63 15.61 1.84
N PHE A 121 -0.54 15.78 2.47
CA PHE A 121 -1.62 14.79 2.58
C PHE A 121 -2.62 14.85 1.43
N GLY A 122 -2.64 15.94 0.66
CA GLY A 122 -3.61 16.19 -0.40
C GLY A 122 -4.11 17.65 -0.43
N PRO A 123 -5.14 17.93 -1.25
CA PRO A 123 -5.76 19.26 -1.30
C PRO A 123 -6.34 19.66 0.07
N LEU A 124 -5.91 20.80 0.61
CA LEU A 124 -6.38 21.33 1.89
C LEU A 124 -6.71 22.82 1.77
N ASN A 125 -7.70 23.27 2.54
CA ASN A 125 -8.01 24.69 2.67
C ASN A 125 -7.17 25.34 3.80
N TYR A 126 -7.22 26.66 3.88
CA TYR A 126 -6.48 27.45 4.87
C TYR A 126 -6.80 27.06 6.32
N HIS A 127 -8.09 26.91 6.65
CA HIS A 127 -8.53 26.54 7.99
C HIS A 127 -8.07 25.12 8.38
N SER A 128 -8.21 24.15 7.47
CA SER A 128 -7.74 22.78 7.68
C SER A 128 -6.22 22.72 7.82
N THR A 129 -5.48 23.58 7.11
CA THR A 129 -4.02 23.67 7.24
C THR A 129 -3.63 24.20 8.62
N ILE A 130 -4.27 25.25 9.13
CA ILE A 130 -4.03 25.74 10.49
C ILE A 130 -4.35 24.67 11.52
N ALA A 131 -5.52 24.02 11.41
CA ALA A 131 -5.95 22.99 12.36
C ALA A 131 -4.97 21.80 12.40
N THR A 132 -4.58 21.28 11.25
CA THR A 132 -3.61 20.18 11.15
C THR A 132 -2.23 20.60 11.67
N THR A 133 -1.78 21.83 11.39
CA THR A 133 -0.53 22.38 11.91
C THR A 133 -0.53 22.41 13.44
N ASN A 134 -1.58 22.96 14.05
CA ASN A 134 -1.71 23.04 15.50
C ASN A 134 -1.75 21.64 16.14
N ASN A 135 -2.47 20.70 15.53
CA ASN A 135 -2.52 19.31 16.01
C ASN A 135 -1.13 18.64 15.97
N VAL A 136 -0.35 18.86 14.91
CA VAL A 136 1.02 18.36 14.81
C VAL A 136 1.92 19.04 15.84
N ALA A 137 1.81 20.36 16.03
CA ALA A 137 2.58 21.07 17.05
C ALA A 137 2.33 20.50 18.45
N LEU A 138 1.06 20.21 18.81
CA LEU A 138 0.73 19.57 20.08
C LEU A 138 1.33 18.16 20.21
N LYS A 139 1.31 17.36 19.13
CA LYS A 139 1.95 16.03 19.12
C LYS A 139 3.46 16.13 19.33
N VAL A 140 4.12 17.10 18.69
CA VAL A 140 5.55 17.36 18.84
C VAL A 140 5.87 17.84 20.26
N ILE A 141 5.10 18.79 20.81
CA ILE A 141 5.27 19.26 22.19
C ILE A 141 5.12 18.09 23.17
N SER A 142 4.10 17.25 23.00
CA SER A 142 3.89 16.05 23.83
C SER A 142 5.08 15.09 23.74
N LEU A 143 5.58 14.83 22.53
CA LEU A 143 6.77 13.99 22.31
C LEU A 143 8.00 14.57 23.04
N LEU A 144 8.24 15.88 22.93
CA LEU A 144 9.39 16.57 23.51
C LEU A 144 9.26 16.88 25.01
N SER A 145 8.06 16.78 25.58
CA SER A 145 7.82 16.98 27.01
C SER A 145 8.26 15.79 27.86
N ASN A 146 8.63 14.67 27.22
CA ASN A 146 9.14 13.48 27.88
C ASN A 146 10.65 13.37 27.65
N ASP A 147 11.41 13.21 28.73
CA ASP A 147 12.88 13.06 28.66
C ASP A 147 13.31 11.72 28.02
N TYR A 148 12.40 10.75 27.98
CA TYR A 148 12.63 9.43 27.39
C TYR A 148 11.36 8.88 26.74
N LEU A 149 11.57 8.02 25.73
CA LEU A 149 10.51 7.24 25.10
C LEU A 149 10.69 5.77 25.46
N ILE A 150 9.66 5.17 26.04
CA ILE A 150 9.60 3.73 26.24
C ILE A 150 8.99 3.12 24.98
N THR A 151 9.69 2.16 24.39
CA THR A 151 9.19 1.39 23.24
C THR A 151 9.57 -0.07 23.42
N GLU A 152 8.62 -0.96 23.11
CA GLU A 152 8.92 -2.39 23.06
C GLU A 152 9.75 -2.67 21.81
N TYR A 153 10.93 -3.28 22.00
CA TYR A 153 11.75 -3.69 20.87
C TYR A 153 11.14 -4.90 20.18
N THR A 154 10.56 -4.68 19.01
CA THR A 154 10.26 -5.76 18.06
C THR A 154 11.37 -5.78 17.02
N GLY A 155 12.01 -6.91 16.79
CA GLY A 155 13.14 -6.97 15.88
C GLY A 155 13.70 -8.36 15.71
N ILE A 156 15.02 -8.43 15.64
CA ILE A 156 15.78 -9.67 15.47
C ILE A 156 16.76 -9.87 16.61
N GLU A 157 17.10 -11.13 16.83
CA GLU A 157 18.16 -11.60 17.69
C GLU A 157 19.12 -12.48 16.87
N ILE A 158 20.40 -12.47 17.25
CA ILE A 158 21.46 -13.20 16.55
C ILE A 158 22.09 -14.17 17.54
N ASN A 159 22.05 -15.45 17.21
CA ASN A 159 22.78 -16.50 17.92
C ASN A 159 24.24 -16.53 17.41
N GLU A 160 25.17 -16.13 18.26
CA GLU A 160 26.60 -16.03 17.92
C GLU A 160 27.21 -17.41 17.63
N ASP A 161 26.79 -18.47 18.33
CA ASP A 161 27.30 -19.85 18.15
C ASP A 161 26.98 -20.43 16.77
N LYS A 162 25.89 -19.98 16.13
CA LYS A 162 25.48 -20.38 14.78
C LYS A 162 25.99 -19.43 13.69
N CYS A 163 26.51 -18.27 14.04
CA CYS A 163 26.81 -17.21 13.09
C CYS A 163 28.17 -17.42 12.42
N GLY A 164 28.18 -17.71 11.12
CA GLY A 164 29.42 -17.85 10.35
C GLY A 164 30.03 -16.55 9.80
N LEU A 165 29.59 -15.37 10.28
CA LEU A 165 30.10 -14.05 9.86
C LEU A 165 30.11 -13.79 8.34
N CYS A 166 29.18 -14.37 7.58
CA CYS A 166 29.16 -14.26 6.11
C CYS A 166 28.70 -12.89 5.55
N GLY A 167 28.09 -12.03 6.37
CA GLY A 167 27.67 -10.68 5.98
C GLY A 167 26.40 -10.58 5.11
N LEU A 168 25.74 -11.68 4.75
CA LEU A 168 24.51 -11.66 3.92
C LEU A 168 23.38 -10.81 4.54
N CYS A 169 23.25 -10.85 5.88
CA CYS A 169 22.25 -10.08 6.60
C CYS A 169 22.50 -8.56 6.50
N VAL A 170 23.77 -8.12 6.51
CA VAL A 170 24.18 -6.73 6.33
C VAL A 170 23.73 -6.23 4.96
N ILE A 171 24.06 -6.97 3.90
CA ILE A 171 23.70 -6.62 2.51
C ILE A 171 22.17 -6.63 2.31
N SER A 172 21.47 -7.54 2.98
CA SER A 172 20.02 -7.66 2.82
C SER A 172 19.23 -6.52 3.48
N CYS A 173 19.77 -5.90 4.54
CA CYS A 173 19.06 -4.94 5.37
C CYS A 173 18.90 -3.60 4.65
N PRO A 174 17.67 -3.18 4.29
CA PRO A 174 17.48 -1.93 3.55
C PRO A 174 17.62 -0.67 4.43
N TYR A 175 17.76 -0.85 5.76
CA TYR A 175 17.87 0.23 6.75
C TYR A 175 19.28 0.37 7.33
N ASN A 176 20.25 -0.42 6.84
CA ASN A 176 21.60 -0.47 7.39
C ASN A 176 21.61 -0.63 8.93
N ALA A 177 20.67 -1.44 9.43
CA ALA A 177 20.53 -1.71 10.87
C ALA A 177 21.52 -2.77 11.36
N ILE A 178 22.19 -3.50 10.46
CA ILE A 178 23.08 -4.61 10.79
C ILE A 178 24.50 -4.23 10.38
N SER A 179 25.46 -4.42 11.28
CA SER A 179 26.89 -4.18 11.05
C SER A 179 27.70 -5.43 11.36
N ILE A 180 28.85 -5.57 10.71
CA ILE A 180 29.77 -6.70 10.91
C ILE A 180 31.16 -6.16 11.30
N ASN A 181 31.78 -6.77 12.30
CA ASN A 181 33.18 -6.57 12.64
C ASN A 181 33.94 -7.92 12.60
N SER A 182 35.21 -7.95 13.00
CA SER A 182 36.03 -9.17 12.97
C SER A 182 35.55 -10.28 13.91
N GLU A 183 34.69 -9.98 14.88
CA GLU A 183 34.31 -10.91 15.96
C GLU A 183 32.82 -11.30 15.90
N LYS A 184 31.94 -10.37 15.49
CA LYS A 184 30.50 -10.56 15.54
C LYS A 184 29.71 -9.68 14.56
N ILE A 185 28.44 -10.03 14.42
CA ILE A 185 27.43 -9.20 13.74
C ILE A 185 26.56 -8.55 14.81
N THR A 186 26.36 -7.24 14.71
CA THR A 186 25.53 -6.47 15.65
C THR A 186 24.33 -5.85 14.95
N VAL A 187 23.25 -5.65 15.70
CA VAL A 187 22.03 -4.97 15.23
C VAL A 187 21.80 -3.69 16.01
N ASP A 188 21.67 -2.58 15.29
CA ASP A 188 21.14 -1.32 15.80
C ASP A 188 19.62 -1.45 15.96
N LYS A 189 19.19 -1.56 17.22
CA LYS A 189 17.79 -1.77 17.59
C LYS A 189 16.88 -0.62 17.16
N PHE A 190 17.40 0.61 17.04
CA PHE A 190 16.61 1.78 16.64
C PHE A 190 16.43 1.88 15.12
N LYS A 191 17.40 1.38 14.35
CA LYS A 191 17.28 1.28 12.88
C LYS A 191 16.50 0.05 12.42
N CYS A 192 16.47 -1.01 13.22
CA CYS A 192 15.78 -2.24 12.87
C CYS A 192 14.26 -2.03 12.80
N LYS A 193 13.69 -2.19 11.60
CA LYS A 193 12.23 -2.10 11.37
C LYS A 193 11.51 -3.46 11.43
N ALA A 194 12.14 -4.49 11.98
CA ALA A 194 11.57 -5.83 12.13
C ALA A 194 10.96 -6.46 10.86
N CYS A 195 11.51 -6.17 9.67
CA CYS A 195 10.95 -6.68 8.43
C CYS A 195 11.21 -8.19 8.19
N GLY A 196 12.18 -8.78 8.90
CA GLY A 196 12.50 -10.21 8.81
C GLY A 196 13.27 -10.64 7.56
N MET A 197 13.77 -9.70 6.75
CA MET A 197 14.49 -10.02 5.51
C MET A 197 15.85 -10.68 5.76
N CYS A 198 16.55 -10.26 6.80
CA CYS A 198 17.83 -10.87 7.22
C CYS A 198 17.65 -12.31 7.71
N VAL A 199 16.50 -12.63 8.32
CA VAL A 199 16.17 -13.97 8.81
C VAL A 199 16.08 -14.94 7.62
N SER A 200 15.34 -14.58 6.59
CA SER A 200 15.09 -15.41 5.41
C SER A 200 16.26 -15.50 4.41
N VAL A 201 17.41 -14.89 4.72
CA VAL A 201 18.65 -15.04 3.94
C VAL A 201 19.79 -15.63 4.77
N CYS A 202 19.58 -15.89 6.05
CA CYS A 202 20.61 -16.43 6.93
C CYS A 202 20.77 -17.93 6.65
N PRO A 203 21.91 -18.38 6.08
CA PRO A 203 22.06 -19.78 5.70
C PRO A 203 22.21 -20.73 6.90
N THR A 204 22.58 -20.20 8.07
CA THR A 204 22.80 -20.99 9.30
C THR A 204 21.64 -20.89 10.30
N ASN A 205 20.55 -20.18 9.93
CA ASN A 205 19.43 -19.88 10.83
C ASN A 205 19.90 -19.27 12.18
N ALA A 206 20.97 -18.47 12.13
CA ALA A 206 21.51 -17.76 13.29
C ALA A 206 20.68 -16.53 13.68
N ILE A 207 19.85 -16.02 12.77
CA ILE A 207 19.03 -14.82 13.00
C ILE A 207 17.57 -15.23 13.11
N GLU A 208 16.88 -14.77 14.15
CA GLU A 208 15.46 -15.01 14.33
C GLU A 208 14.73 -13.74 14.80
N MET A 209 13.44 -13.64 14.51
CA MET A 209 12.58 -12.57 15.03
C MET A 209 12.08 -12.89 16.43
N ASN A 210 12.02 -11.91 17.33
CA ASN A 210 11.54 -12.14 18.70
C ASN A 210 10.02 -12.39 18.81
N ILE A 211 9.20 -11.83 17.90
CA ILE A 211 7.73 -12.00 17.91
C ILE A 211 7.24 -12.97 16.81
N ASN A 212 7.75 -12.80 15.59
CA ASN A 212 7.33 -13.56 14.40
C ASN A 212 8.36 -14.64 14.05
N THR A 213 8.60 -15.56 15.00
CA THR A 213 9.59 -16.63 14.89
C THR A 213 9.25 -17.61 13.76
N SER A 214 10.26 -18.25 13.18
CA SER A 214 10.07 -19.32 12.18
C SER A 214 9.24 -20.47 12.75
N GLU A 215 9.51 -20.83 14.01
CA GLU A 215 8.80 -21.90 14.71
C GLU A 215 7.29 -21.63 14.80
N LYS A 216 6.90 -20.40 15.15
CA LYS A 216 5.48 -20.02 15.25
C LYS A 216 4.78 -20.13 13.89
N ILE A 217 5.45 -19.69 12.83
CA ILE A 217 4.91 -19.77 11.46
C ILE A 217 4.76 -21.25 11.06
N LEU A 218 5.80 -22.06 11.22
CA LEU A 218 5.79 -23.49 10.88
C LEU A 218 4.71 -24.27 11.65
N LYS A 219 4.56 -24.03 12.96
CA LYS A 219 3.46 -24.61 13.76
C LYS A 219 2.09 -24.19 13.27
N THR A 220 1.94 -22.94 12.80
CA THR A 220 0.68 -22.45 12.22
C THR A 220 0.35 -23.18 10.91
N ILE A 221 1.35 -23.41 10.04
CA ILE A 221 1.21 -24.22 8.82
C ILE A 221 0.74 -25.63 9.20
N GLU A 222 1.38 -26.25 10.20
CA GLU A 222 1.01 -27.58 10.69
C GLU A 222 -0.44 -27.64 11.19
N ILE A 223 -0.89 -26.66 11.97
CA ILE A 223 -2.27 -26.59 12.45
C ILE A 223 -3.25 -26.48 11.28
N PHE A 224 -3.02 -25.58 10.34
CA PHE A 224 -3.87 -25.41 9.16
C PHE A 224 -3.85 -26.63 8.23
N SER A 225 -2.75 -27.40 8.23
CA SER A 225 -2.66 -28.65 7.46
C SER A 225 -3.68 -29.70 7.88
N LYS A 226 -4.20 -29.65 9.12
CA LYS A 226 -5.19 -30.63 9.62
C LYS A 226 -6.57 -30.49 8.99
N PHE A 227 -6.82 -29.42 8.22
CA PHE A 227 -8.08 -29.24 7.53
C PHE A 227 -8.19 -30.16 6.30
N ASN A 228 -9.28 -30.92 6.15
CA ASN A 228 -9.33 -31.98 5.12
C ASN A 228 -9.89 -31.55 3.76
N LYS A 229 -10.54 -30.38 3.67
CA LYS A 229 -11.23 -29.97 2.44
C LYS A 229 -10.23 -29.42 1.43
N LYS A 230 -10.25 -29.98 0.22
CA LYS A 230 -9.44 -29.53 -0.93
C LYS A 230 -10.24 -28.66 -1.91
N PRO A 231 -9.56 -27.77 -2.68
CA PRO A 231 -8.16 -27.40 -2.53
C PRO A 231 -7.93 -26.57 -1.25
N LYS A 232 -6.77 -26.78 -0.62
CA LYS A 232 -6.29 -26.06 0.56
C LYS A 232 -5.21 -25.07 0.17
N ILE A 233 -5.44 -23.79 0.42
CA ILE A 233 -4.50 -22.72 0.07
C ILE A 233 -3.96 -22.10 1.34
N ILE A 234 -2.65 -21.91 1.41
CA ILE A 234 -2.04 -21.05 2.44
C ILE A 234 -1.69 -19.70 1.83
N ALA A 235 -2.04 -18.63 2.54
CA ALA A 235 -1.83 -17.26 2.11
C ALA A 235 -0.89 -16.54 3.08
N PHE A 236 0.35 -16.29 2.66
CA PHE A 236 1.28 -15.45 3.41
C PHE A 236 1.06 -13.98 3.04
N CYS A 237 0.51 -13.21 3.96
CA CYS A 237 0.12 -11.82 3.73
C CYS A 237 1.03 -10.88 4.51
N CYS A 238 1.64 -9.88 3.86
CA CYS A 238 2.32 -8.84 4.61
C CYS A 238 1.30 -8.04 5.43
N GLN A 239 1.67 -7.66 6.65
CA GLN A 239 0.78 -6.97 7.58
C GLN A 239 0.22 -5.67 7.00
N SER A 240 1.06 -4.88 6.30
CA SER A 240 0.68 -3.53 5.85
C SER A 240 -0.30 -3.49 4.66
N CYS A 241 -0.28 -4.47 3.76
CA CYS A 241 -1.13 -4.41 2.56
C CYS A 241 -1.85 -5.72 2.28
N GLY A 242 -1.15 -6.85 2.34
CA GLY A 242 -1.78 -8.14 2.07
C GLY A 242 -2.83 -8.50 3.11
N TYR A 243 -2.50 -8.32 4.39
CA TYR A 243 -3.42 -8.62 5.49
C TYR A 243 -4.52 -7.56 5.59
N ALA A 244 -4.15 -6.28 5.47
CA ALA A 244 -5.12 -5.18 5.40
C ALA A 244 -6.14 -5.36 4.26
N ALA A 245 -5.74 -5.83 3.09
CA ALA A 245 -6.66 -6.12 1.99
C ALA A 245 -7.61 -7.29 2.33
N ALA A 246 -7.13 -8.29 3.08
CA ALA A 246 -7.99 -9.36 3.56
C ALA A 246 -9.03 -8.84 4.57
N ASP A 247 -8.62 -7.95 5.47
CA ASP A 247 -9.52 -7.29 6.43
C ASP A 247 -10.55 -6.41 5.71
N ASP A 248 -10.13 -5.60 4.73
CA ASP A 248 -11.01 -4.80 3.89
C ASP A 248 -12.03 -5.68 3.14
N ALA A 249 -11.63 -6.86 2.67
CA ALA A 249 -12.56 -7.82 2.07
C ALA A 249 -13.63 -8.28 3.07
N GLY A 250 -13.24 -8.52 4.33
CA GLY A 250 -14.16 -8.85 5.42
C GLY A 250 -15.12 -7.71 5.74
N LEU A 251 -14.63 -6.48 5.85
CA LEU A 251 -15.44 -5.28 6.10
C LEU A 251 -16.48 -5.04 5.00
N LYS A 252 -16.08 -5.25 3.74
CA LYS A 252 -16.97 -5.17 2.57
C LYS A 252 -17.90 -6.38 2.40
N LYS A 253 -17.82 -7.37 3.30
CA LYS A 253 -18.60 -8.63 3.26
C LYS A 253 -18.43 -9.40 1.96
N LEU A 254 -17.22 -9.34 1.40
CA LEU A 254 -16.91 -10.01 0.15
C LEU A 254 -16.64 -11.49 0.39
N LEU A 255 -17.25 -12.32 -0.44
CA LEU A 255 -17.13 -13.76 -0.31
C LEU A 255 -15.90 -14.28 -1.04
N TYR A 256 -15.04 -14.98 -0.32
CA TYR A 256 -14.00 -15.84 -0.89
C TYR A 256 -14.03 -17.22 -0.25
N GLN A 257 -13.38 -18.19 -0.88
CA GLN A 257 -13.43 -19.58 -0.44
C GLN A 257 -12.86 -19.76 0.98
N PRO A 258 -13.53 -20.51 1.87
CA PRO A 258 -13.14 -20.65 3.27
C PRO A 258 -11.85 -21.47 3.47
N ASN A 259 -11.36 -22.15 2.43
CA ASN A 259 -10.15 -22.98 2.49
C ASN A 259 -8.86 -22.18 2.18
N VAL A 260 -8.90 -20.85 2.34
CA VAL A 260 -7.74 -19.96 2.21
C VAL A 260 -7.29 -19.56 3.62
N PHE A 261 -6.17 -20.13 4.05
CA PHE A 261 -5.63 -19.97 5.40
C PHE A 261 -4.58 -18.86 5.43
N ILE A 262 -4.89 -17.74 6.07
CA ILE A 262 -4.04 -16.56 6.07
C ILE A 262 -3.05 -16.62 7.24
N ILE A 263 -1.75 -16.46 6.94
CA ILE A 263 -0.69 -16.19 7.90
C ILE A 263 -0.19 -14.77 7.67
N SER A 264 -0.32 -13.93 8.69
CA SER A 264 0.25 -12.58 8.67
C SER A 264 1.75 -12.63 8.94
N VAL A 265 2.52 -11.92 8.13
CA VAL A 265 3.96 -11.69 8.33
C VAL A 265 4.26 -10.20 8.30
N PRO A 266 5.28 -9.70 9.01
CA PRO A 266 5.57 -8.26 9.04
C PRO A 266 5.86 -7.70 7.64
N CYS A 267 6.57 -8.47 6.81
CA CYS A 267 6.85 -8.15 5.42
C CYS A 267 6.91 -9.43 4.59
N THR A 268 6.64 -9.35 3.28
CA THR A 268 6.95 -10.45 2.35
C THR A 268 8.43 -10.83 2.34
N GLY A 269 9.32 -9.91 2.73
CA GLY A 269 10.74 -10.19 2.94
C GLY A 269 11.00 -11.27 4.00
N ARG A 270 10.11 -11.45 4.98
CA ARG A 270 10.21 -12.49 6.03
C ARG A 270 9.99 -13.90 5.51
N ILE A 271 9.28 -14.06 4.39
CA ILE A 271 8.88 -15.36 3.88
C ILE A 271 10.14 -16.10 3.39
N ASP A 272 10.47 -17.17 4.11
CA ASP A 272 11.49 -18.12 3.72
C ASP A 272 10.94 -19.07 2.64
N THR A 273 11.82 -19.52 1.77
CA THR A 273 11.55 -20.64 0.86
C THR A 273 11.18 -21.91 1.62
N GLU A 274 11.71 -22.12 2.84
CA GLU A 274 11.34 -23.24 3.70
C GLU A 274 9.83 -23.27 3.96
N PHE A 275 9.20 -22.12 4.27
CA PHE A 275 7.76 -22.07 4.55
C PHE A 275 6.93 -22.51 3.34
N ILE A 276 7.36 -22.16 2.13
CA ILE A 276 6.70 -22.54 0.88
C ILE A 276 6.81 -24.06 0.68
N VAL A 277 8.02 -24.61 0.83
CA VAL A 277 8.26 -26.05 0.67
C VAL A 277 7.49 -26.85 1.73
N LYS A 278 7.59 -26.46 3.00
CA LYS A 278 6.86 -27.11 4.11
C LYS A 278 5.35 -27.07 3.93
N SER A 279 4.82 -26.00 3.36
CA SER A 279 3.39 -25.93 3.02
C SER A 279 2.99 -27.04 2.04
N PHE A 280 3.77 -27.26 0.97
CA PHE A 280 3.47 -28.36 0.04
C PHE A 280 3.67 -29.73 0.68
N GLU A 281 4.74 -29.94 1.46
CA GLU A 281 4.98 -31.19 2.19
C GLU A 281 3.83 -31.55 3.15
N MET A 282 3.21 -30.53 3.76
CA MET A 282 2.05 -30.69 4.65
C MET A 282 0.70 -30.77 3.92
N GLY A 283 0.72 -30.90 2.59
CA GLY A 283 -0.48 -31.19 1.80
C GLY A 283 -1.34 -29.98 1.45
N PHE A 284 -0.78 -28.77 1.43
CA PHE A 284 -1.44 -27.62 0.79
C PHE A 284 -1.38 -27.76 -0.74
N ASP A 285 -2.50 -27.47 -1.41
CA ASP A 285 -2.61 -27.56 -2.86
C ASP A 285 -2.13 -26.27 -3.54
N GLY A 286 -2.01 -25.16 -2.81
CA GLY A 286 -1.44 -23.91 -3.33
C GLY A 286 -0.90 -22.96 -2.27
N VAL A 287 0.08 -22.16 -2.66
CA VAL A 287 0.71 -21.12 -1.84
C VAL A 287 0.48 -19.77 -2.50
N MET A 288 -0.21 -18.89 -1.77
CA MET A 288 -0.45 -17.51 -2.17
C MET A 288 0.43 -16.59 -1.32
N ILE A 289 1.12 -15.65 -1.95
CA ILE A 289 1.93 -14.66 -1.25
C ILE A 289 1.47 -13.27 -1.67
N ILE A 290 0.96 -12.50 -0.73
CA ILE A 290 0.39 -11.17 -0.98
C ILE A 290 1.19 -10.12 -0.22
N GLY A 291 1.81 -9.23 -0.99
CA GLY A 291 2.59 -8.12 -0.47
C GLY A 291 2.05 -6.77 -0.90
N CYS A 292 2.80 -5.72 -0.57
CA CYS A 292 2.57 -4.39 -1.11
C CYS A 292 2.82 -4.36 -2.63
N ARG A 293 2.16 -3.45 -3.36
CA ARG A 293 2.61 -3.08 -4.71
C ARG A 293 4.07 -2.59 -4.70
N LYS A 294 4.76 -2.74 -5.84
CA LYS A 294 6.19 -2.41 -5.99
C LYS A 294 6.51 -0.98 -5.51
N ASP A 295 5.69 -0.01 -5.93
CA ASP A 295 5.90 1.40 -5.60
C ASP A 295 5.39 1.81 -4.22
N SER A 296 4.69 0.90 -3.52
CA SER A 296 4.06 1.11 -2.21
C SER A 296 4.71 0.29 -1.10
N CYS A 297 5.78 -0.47 -1.38
CA CYS A 297 6.41 -1.32 -0.37
C CYS A 297 6.91 -0.48 0.83
N ARG A 298 6.44 -0.82 2.03
CA ARG A 298 6.83 -0.17 3.28
C ARG A 298 8.32 -0.35 3.58
N TYR A 299 8.82 -1.57 3.33
CA TYR A 299 10.21 -1.94 3.60
C TYR A 299 11.11 -1.85 2.36
N ILE A 300 10.87 -0.83 1.54
CA ILE A 300 11.62 -0.45 0.33
C ILE A 300 11.48 -1.47 -0.82
N ASP A 301 11.96 -2.70 -0.67
CA ASP A 301 12.08 -3.67 -1.78
C ASP A 301 11.73 -5.13 -1.42
N GLY A 302 11.08 -5.37 -0.29
CA GLY A 302 10.81 -6.72 0.21
C GLY A 302 10.07 -7.65 -0.76
N ILE A 303 9.05 -7.16 -1.47
CA ILE A 303 8.33 -7.97 -2.47
C ILE A 303 9.18 -8.31 -3.69
N GLU A 304 10.04 -7.39 -4.15
CA GLU A 304 10.89 -7.62 -5.32
C GLU A 304 12.00 -8.63 -5.02
N LYS A 305 12.61 -8.55 -3.82
CA LYS A 305 13.57 -9.55 -3.34
C LYS A 305 12.91 -10.93 -3.20
N LEU A 306 11.70 -11.00 -2.64
CA LEU A 306 10.94 -12.24 -2.57
C LEU A 306 10.66 -12.83 -3.97
N LYS A 307 10.17 -12.03 -4.92
CA LYS A 307 9.90 -12.50 -6.29
C LYS A 307 11.11 -13.15 -6.94
N LYS A 308 12.32 -12.60 -6.73
CA LYS A 308 13.56 -13.21 -7.22
C LYS A 308 13.79 -14.60 -6.59
N ARG A 309 13.67 -14.72 -5.26
CA ARG A 309 13.83 -16.01 -4.55
C ARG A 309 12.78 -17.05 -4.97
N VAL A 310 11.51 -16.66 -5.00
CA VAL A 310 10.41 -17.53 -5.43
C VAL A 310 10.57 -17.91 -6.91
N GLY A 311 11.06 -17.01 -7.76
CA GLY A 311 11.36 -17.30 -9.15
C GLY A 311 12.43 -18.39 -9.32
N LEU A 312 13.47 -18.39 -8.47
CA LEU A 312 14.47 -19.46 -8.44
C LEU A 312 13.87 -20.76 -7.89
N LEU A 313 13.13 -20.70 -6.79
CA LEU A 313 12.45 -21.86 -6.20
C LEU A 313 11.49 -22.53 -7.21
N LYS A 314 10.72 -21.75 -7.95
CA LYS A 314 9.82 -22.23 -9.01
C LYS A 314 10.54 -23.03 -10.11
N LYS A 315 11.79 -22.67 -10.44
CA LYS A 315 12.60 -23.44 -11.40
C LYS A 315 13.02 -24.79 -10.82
N ILE A 316 13.30 -24.83 -9.51
CA ILE A 316 13.71 -26.05 -8.79
C ILE A 316 12.52 -27.00 -8.59
N LEU A 317 11.34 -26.49 -8.20
CA LEU A 317 10.14 -27.29 -7.92
C LEU A 317 9.44 -27.86 -9.17
N GLY A 318 9.89 -27.49 -10.37
CA GLY A 318 9.30 -27.94 -11.62
C GLY A 318 7.99 -27.23 -12.00
N PRO A 319 7.48 -27.47 -13.23
CA PRO A 319 6.39 -26.69 -13.82
C PRO A 319 5.06 -26.84 -13.06
N LYS A 320 4.81 -28.02 -12.46
CA LYS A 320 3.58 -28.33 -11.74
C LYS A 320 3.42 -27.49 -10.47
N LEU A 321 4.35 -27.63 -9.51
CA LEU A 321 4.33 -26.86 -8.27
C LEU A 321 4.54 -25.35 -8.52
N SER A 322 5.27 -24.99 -9.57
CA SER A 322 5.49 -23.59 -9.94
C SER A 322 4.19 -22.83 -10.25
N ARG A 323 3.19 -23.48 -10.86
CA ARG A 323 1.85 -22.89 -11.13
C ARG A 323 1.01 -22.76 -9.86
N ARG A 324 1.29 -23.58 -8.84
CA ARG A 324 0.63 -23.58 -7.53
C ARG A 324 1.21 -22.56 -6.54
N ILE A 325 2.10 -21.68 -7.00
CA ILE A 325 2.62 -20.56 -6.19
C ILE A 325 2.28 -19.26 -6.90
N ILE A 326 1.59 -18.33 -6.24
CA ILE A 326 1.32 -16.99 -6.78
C ILE A 326 1.90 -15.92 -5.87
N VAL A 327 2.47 -14.86 -6.47
CA VAL A 327 3.03 -13.70 -5.76
C VAL A 327 2.39 -12.44 -6.30
N ILE A 328 1.67 -11.72 -5.46
CA ILE A 328 0.77 -10.63 -5.87
C ILE A 328 1.04 -9.40 -5.00
N GLY A 329 0.96 -8.21 -5.60
CA GLY A 329 1.07 -6.94 -4.90
C GLY A 329 -0.27 -6.22 -4.86
N LEU A 330 -0.75 -5.89 -3.67
CA LEU A 330 -1.98 -5.11 -3.43
C LEU A 330 -1.69 -3.88 -2.56
N ASN A 331 -2.61 -2.93 -2.53
CA ASN A 331 -2.76 -1.91 -1.51
C ASN A 331 -3.75 -2.40 -0.43
N GLY A 332 -3.72 -1.79 0.76
CA GLY A 332 -4.53 -2.24 1.89
C GLY A 332 -6.05 -2.13 1.71
N VAL A 333 -6.53 -1.31 0.77
CA VAL A 333 -7.96 -1.08 0.51
C VAL A 333 -8.51 -1.90 -0.67
N GLU A 334 -7.71 -2.83 -1.20
CA GLU A 334 -8.06 -3.64 -2.38
C GLU A 334 -8.73 -4.97 -2.01
N GLY A 335 -9.70 -4.96 -1.08
CA GLY A 335 -10.39 -6.17 -0.63
C GLY A 335 -11.20 -6.87 -1.71
N GLN A 336 -11.78 -6.12 -2.65
CA GLN A 336 -12.43 -6.68 -3.85
C GLN A 336 -11.45 -7.53 -4.65
N THR A 337 -10.29 -6.95 -4.95
CA THR A 337 -9.24 -7.62 -5.71
C THR A 337 -8.67 -8.82 -4.95
N PHE A 338 -8.52 -8.72 -3.62
CA PHE A 338 -8.11 -9.85 -2.77
C PHE A 338 -9.09 -11.04 -2.89
N ALA A 339 -10.39 -10.79 -2.77
CA ALA A 339 -11.41 -11.82 -2.84
C ALA A 339 -11.48 -12.47 -4.24
N GLU A 340 -11.44 -11.66 -5.29
CA GLU A 340 -11.42 -12.13 -6.69
C GLU A 340 -10.23 -13.03 -6.98
N ILE A 341 -9.03 -12.60 -6.57
CA ILE A 341 -7.79 -13.36 -6.76
C ILE A 341 -7.82 -14.68 -6.00
N SER A 342 -8.29 -14.64 -4.75
CA SER A 342 -8.42 -15.83 -3.90
C SER A 342 -9.35 -16.86 -4.55
N ASN A 343 -10.52 -16.42 -5.02
CA ASN A 343 -11.49 -17.27 -5.71
C ASN A 343 -10.95 -17.81 -7.04
N LYS A 344 -10.31 -16.95 -7.85
CA LYS A 344 -9.72 -17.34 -9.13
C LYS A 344 -8.65 -18.40 -8.94
N PHE A 345 -7.76 -18.22 -7.95
CA PHE A 345 -6.72 -19.19 -7.67
C PHE A 345 -7.28 -20.52 -7.14
N TYR A 346 -8.28 -20.45 -6.26
CA TYR A 346 -8.98 -21.65 -5.80
C TYR A 346 -9.63 -22.43 -6.95
N ASN A 347 -10.32 -21.75 -7.87
CA ASN A 347 -10.98 -22.43 -8.99
C ASN A 347 -9.95 -23.11 -9.92
N LEU A 348 -8.82 -22.45 -10.19
CA LEU A 348 -7.72 -23.04 -10.96
C LEU A 348 -7.19 -24.32 -10.28
N LEU A 349 -6.94 -24.29 -8.97
CA LEU A 349 -6.47 -25.46 -8.24
C LEU A 349 -7.54 -26.56 -8.17
N LYS A 350 -8.81 -26.20 -8.08
CA LYS A 350 -9.92 -27.18 -8.05
C LYS A 350 -10.00 -27.98 -9.35
N GLU A 351 -9.77 -27.34 -10.49
CA GLU A 351 -9.69 -28.01 -11.80
C GLU A 351 -8.49 -28.96 -11.86
N GLU A 352 -7.31 -28.50 -11.42
CA GLU A 352 -6.10 -29.33 -11.38
C GLU A 352 -6.26 -30.55 -10.45
N VAL A 353 -6.77 -30.36 -9.23
CA VAL A 353 -6.94 -31.45 -8.25
C VAL A 353 -7.96 -32.48 -8.76
N LYS A 354 -9.01 -32.05 -9.46
CA LYS A 354 -9.97 -32.98 -10.10
C LYS A 354 -9.37 -33.80 -11.23
N SER A 355 -8.35 -33.28 -11.94
CA SER A 355 -7.66 -34.02 -13.00
C SER A 355 -6.65 -35.05 -12.47
N GLU A 356 -6.34 -35.00 -11.17
CA GLU A 356 -5.35 -35.85 -10.50
C GLU A 356 -5.97 -37.00 -9.69
N ALA A 357 -7.27 -36.90 -9.40
CA ALA A 357 -8.08 -37.92 -8.74
C ALA A 357 -8.85 -38.71 -9.81
#